data_AF-A0A835VLW1-F1
#
_entry.id   AF-A0A835VLW1-F1
#
_cell.length_a   1.000
_cell.length_b   1.000
_cell.length_c   1.000
_cell.angle_alpha   90.00
_cell.angle_beta   90.00
_cell.angle_gamma   90.00
#
_symmetry.space_group_name_H-M   'P 1'
#
loop_
_entity.id
_entity.type
_entity.pdbx_description
1 polymer ?
#
loop_
_entity_poly.entity_id
_entity_poly.type
_entity_poly.pdbx_seq_one_letter_code
_entity_poly.pdbx_strand_id
1 'polypeptide(L)'
;MVGSVLGDNRYTLSNGSIHSSTGAEEKLNDLRHLLGKSDGDLLKIVGIGAGAWGSVFAALLQDAYGKFREKVQIRIWRRPGRSVDRSIAEHLFEVINSREDVLRRLIQRCAYLKYVEGRLGDRTLYADEILRDGFCLNMIDTPLCPLKVVTNLQEAVWDADIVINGLPSTETREVFEEISRYWKERIGAPIIISLAKGIEAALDPLPRIVTPTQMIQCATQIPIENILYLGGPNIASEIYNKEYANARICGAEKWRKHLARFLRQPHFIVWDNSDLVTHEVMGSLKNVYAIGAGMIASLTNESATSKSVYFAHCTSEMIFITHLLAEEPEKLAGPLLADTYVTLLKGRNAWYGQMLAKGELSPDMGDSIKGKGMIQGVSAVGAFYELLRQQSLSILHPDDKKPVAPVELCPILKTLYKILITREAPVQAILQALRDETMNDPRERIEIAQSHAFYRPSLLSKP
;
A
#
# COMPACT_ATOMS: atom_id res chain seq x y z
N MET A 1 35.77 6.29 -53.84
CA MET A 1 34.55 5.49 -53.53
C MET A 1 34.55 5.24 -52.03
N VAL A 2 33.54 5.78 -51.35
CA VAL A 2 32.88 5.31 -50.10
C VAL A 2 33.79 4.96 -48.90
N GLY A 3 33.72 5.53 -47.69
CA GLY A 3 32.87 6.47 -46.95
C GLY A 3 33.44 6.51 -45.50
N SER A 4 33.64 7.66 -44.83
CA SER A 4 32.68 8.36 -43.95
C SER A 4 32.27 7.51 -42.72
N VAL A 5 32.31 7.87 -41.43
CA VAL A 5 32.51 9.09 -40.64
C VAL A 5 32.82 8.62 -39.20
N LEU A 6 33.81 9.18 -38.49
CA LEU A 6 33.90 9.13 -37.03
C LEU A 6 33.35 10.46 -36.49
N GLY A 7 32.11 10.43 -35.98
CA GLY A 7 31.43 11.58 -35.40
C GLY A 7 31.77 11.72 -33.92
N ASP A 8 32.47 12.79 -33.59
CA ASP A 8 32.81 13.27 -32.25
C ASP A 8 31.51 13.79 -31.59
N ASN A 9 30.90 13.01 -30.70
CA ASN A 9 29.67 13.37 -29.98
C ASN A 9 30.02 13.83 -28.55
N ARG A 10 30.49 15.07 -28.42
CA ARG A 10 30.56 15.75 -27.13
C ARG A 10 29.19 16.37 -26.80
N TYR A 11 28.41 15.64 -26.02
CA TYR A 11 27.27 16.19 -25.30
C TYR A 11 27.80 17.10 -24.18
N THR A 12 27.83 18.40 -24.44
CA THR A 12 27.88 19.42 -23.40
C THR A 12 26.55 19.41 -22.65
N LEU A 13 26.53 18.71 -21.52
CA LEU A 13 25.49 18.87 -20.50
C LEU A 13 25.59 20.29 -19.93
N SER A 14 24.68 21.17 -20.34
CA SER A 14 24.46 22.42 -19.63
C SER A 14 23.69 22.11 -18.34
N ASN A 15 24.35 22.32 -17.21
CA ASN A 15 23.72 22.38 -15.91
C ASN A 15 22.80 23.61 -15.87
N GLY A 16 21.50 23.37 -16.07
CA GLY A 16 20.44 24.36 -15.92
C GLY A 16 19.35 23.82 -15.00
N SER A 17 19.34 24.32 -13.76
CA SER A 17 18.27 24.14 -12.77
C SER A 17 16.99 24.87 -13.20
N ILE A 18 16.29 24.32 -14.20
CA ILE A 18 14.92 24.66 -14.60
C ILE A 18 14.19 23.35 -14.86
N HIS A 19 13.85 22.60 -13.81
CA HIS A 19 12.83 21.55 -13.97
C HIS A 19 11.47 22.26 -14.09
N SER A 20 11.03 22.36 -15.34
CA SER A 20 10.09 23.35 -15.84
C SER A 20 8.67 23.17 -15.29
N SER A 21 8.05 24.28 -14.89
CA SER A 21 6.60 24.36 -14.71
C SER A 21 5.82 23.77 -15.89
N THR A 22 6.39 23.85 -17.10
CA THR A 22 5.80 23.34 -18.35
C THR A 22 5.57 21.83 -18.35
N GLY A 23 6.48 21.02 -17.80
CA GLY A 23 6.33 19.56 -17.84
C GLY A 23 5.25 19.01 -16.90
N ALA A 24 5.02 19.66 -15.75
CA ALA A 24 3.92 19.30 -14.86
C ALA A 24 2.57 19.73 -15.45
N GLU A 25 2.51 20.91 -16.05
CA GLU A 25 1.29 21.39 -16.69
C GLU A 25 0.87 20.54 -17.89
N GLU A 26 1.83 20.11 -18.71
CA GLU A 26 1.61 19.20 -19.84
C GLU A 26 1.01 17.87 -19.38
N LYS A 27 1.59 17.22 -18.36
CA LYS A 27 1.05 15.99 -17.77
C LYS A 27 -0.39 16.15 -17.28
N LEU A 28 -0.70 17.29 -16.68
CA LEU A 28 -2.03 17.60 -16.18
C LEU A 28 -3.02 17.83 -17.33
N ASN A 29 -2.64 18.59 -18.35
CA ASN A 29 -3.46 18.83 -19.53
C ASN A 29 -3.74 17.54 -20.28
N ASP A 30 -2.74 16.67 -20.46
CA ASP A 30 -2.90 15.38 -21.12
C ASP A 30 -3.94 14.49 -20.41
N LEU A 31 -3.91 14.44 -19.07
CA LEU A 31 -4.89 13.68 -18.30
C LEU A 31 -6.29 14.32 -18.35
N ARG A 32 -6.38 15.65 -18.35
CA ARG A 32 -7.64 16.40 -18.52
C ARG A 32 -8.27 16.10 -19.88
N HIS A 33 -7.50 16.18 -20.97
CA HIS A 33 -7.97 15.85 -22.30
C HIS A 33 -8.43 14.40 -22.43
N LEU A 34 -7.69 13.45 -21.82
CA LEU A 34 -8.08 12.04 -21.79
C LEU A 34 -9.45 11.83 -21.10
N LEU A 35 -9.76 12.66 -20.10
CA LEU A 35 -11.04 12.67 -19.39
C LEU A 35 -12.12 13.53 -20.07
N GLY A 36 -11.86 14.05 -21.28
CA GLY A 36 -12.80 14.89 -22.03
C GLY A 36 -13.07 16.26 -21.38
N LYS A 37 -12.17 16.76 -20.54
CA LYS A 37 -12.32 18.05 -19.87
C LYS A 37 -12.05 19.21 -20.84
N SER A 38 -12.94 20.21 -20.83
CA SER A 38 -12.77 21.43 -21.62
C SER A 38 -11.85 22.44 -20.90
N ASP A 39 -11.42 23.47 -21.61
CA ASP A 39 -10.75 24.61 -20.99
C ASP A 39 -11.70 25.31 -20.00
N GLY A 40 -11.28 25.40 -18.73
CA GLY A 40 -12.10 25.86 -17.61
C GLY A 40 -12.60 24.74 -16.68
N ASP A 41 -12.64 23.48 -17.14
CA ASP A 41 -13.06 22.36 -16.28
C ASP A 41 -11.92 21.84 -15.41
N LEU A 42 -12.14 21.82 -14.10
CA LEU A 42 -11.19 21.27 -13.14
C LEU A 42 -11.13 19.75 -13.23
N LEU A 43 -9.90 19.21 -13.20
CA LEU A 43 -9.66 17.83 -12.79
C LEU A 43 -9.86 17.74 -11.27
N LYS A 44 -10.85 16.96 -10.83
CA LYS A 44 -11.21 16.83 -9.41
C LYS A 44 -10.71 15.50 -8.87
N ILE A 45 -9.76 15.55 -7.95
CA ILE A 45 -9.14 14.39 -7.32
C ILE A 45 -9.52 14.37 -5.84
N VAL A 46 -10.02 13.24 -5.35
CA VAL A 46 -10.27 13.02 -3.93
C VAL A 46 -9.46 11.84 -3.40
N GLY A 47 -8.78 12.02 -2.27
CA GLY A 47 -8.27 10.91 -1.46
C GLY A 47 -9.27 10.48 -0.39
N ILE A 48 -9.59 9.20 -0.33
CA ILE A 48 -10.46 8.61 0.71
C ILE A 48 -9.56 7.88 1.70
N GLY A 49 -9.44 8.43 2.90
CA GLY A 49 -8.58 7.89 3.95
C GLY A 49 -7.35 8.75 4.20
N ALA A 50 -7.26 9.30 5.41
CA ALA A 50 -6.16 10.15 5.86
C ALA A 50 -5.15 9.40 6.76
N GLY A 51 -4.90 8.12 6.45
CA GLY A 51 -3.75 7.41 7.01
C GLY A 51 -2.43 8.00 6.49
N ALA A 52 -1.30 7.46 6.97
CA ALA A 52 0.04 7.88 6.55
C ALA A 52 0.19 7.94 5.02
N TRP A 53 -0.10 6.82 4.34
CA TRP A 53 0.10 6.73 2.89
C TRP A 53 -0.92 7.55 2.09
N GLY A 54 -2.21 7.53 2.44
CA GLY A 54 -3.23 8.35 1.78
C GLY A 54 -2.95 9.86 1.89
N SER A 55 -2.49 10.31 3.07
CA SER A 55 -2.13 11.72 3.30
C SER A 55 -0.89 12.13 2.51
N VAL A 56 0.15 11.28 2.49
CA VAL A 56 1.36 11.53 1.69
C VAL A 56 1.04 11.54 0.20
N PHE A 57 0.22 10.61 -0.29
CA PHE A 57 -0.15 10.57 -1.70
C PHE A 57 -0.93 11.81 -2.12
N ALA A 58 -1.89 12.27 -1.31
CA ALA A 58 -2.57 13.54 -1.54
C ALA A 58 -1.61 14.74 -1.51
N ALA A 59 -0.66 14.75 -0.57
CA ALA A 59 0.37 15.79 -0.47
C ALA A 59 1.32 15.80 -1.68
N LEU A 60 1.70 14.64 -2.22
CA LEU A 60 2.49 14.54 -3.45
C LEU A 60 1.77 15.12 -4.65
N LEU A 61 0.46 14.84 -4.79
CA LEU A 61 -0.34 15.44 -5.85
C LEU A 61 -0.48 16.95 -5.65
N GLN A 62 -0.68 17.40 -4.41
CA GLN A 62 -0.80 18.81 -4.05
C GLN A 62 0.50 19.58 -4.33
N ASP A 63 1.66 18.99 -4.04
CA ASP A 63 2.98 19.56 -4.33
C ASP A 63 3.24 19.66 -5.84
N ALA A 64 2.90 18.61 -6.59
CA ALA A 64 3.12 18.57 -8.04
C ALA A 64 2.19 19.51 -8.82
N TYR A 65 0.91 19.55 -8.46
CA TYR A 65 -0.13 20.17 -9.30
C TYR A 65 -0.90 21.30 -8.63
N GLY A 66 -0.79 21.47 -7.32
CA GLY A 66 -1.61 22.41 -6.55
C GLY A 66 -1.43 23.90 -6.87
N LYS A 67 -0.41 24.24 -7.66
CA LYS A 67 -0.21 25.60 -8.21
C LYS A 67 -1.16 25.93 -9.38
N PHE A 68 -1.67 24.93 -10.09
CA PHE A 68 -2.58 25.08 -11.24
C PHE A 68 -4.05 25.06 -10.79
N ARG A 69 -4.43 26.03 -9.94
CA ARG A 69 -5.73 26.03 -9.22
C ARG A 69 -6.94 26.12 -10.14
N GLU A 70 -6.75 26.66 -11.33
CA GLU A 70 -7.71 26.76 -12.43
C GLU A 70 -7.83 25.48 -13.27
N LYS A 71 -6.98 24.48 -13.03
CA LYS A 71 -6.95 23.20 -13.78
C LYS A 71 -7.19 21.97 -12.90
N VAL A 72 -6.84 22.02 -11.62
CA VAL A 72 -6.98 20.88 -10.70
C VAL A 72 -7.49 21.30 -9.34
N GLN A 73 -8.34 20.45 -8.74
CA GLN A 73 -8.70 20.51 -7.34
C GLN A 73 -8.40 19.16 -6.68
N ILE A 74 -7.58 19.20 -5.63
CA ILE A 74 -7.23 18.02 -4.82
C ILE A 74 -7.84 18.22 -3.44
N ARG A 75 -8.57 17.21 -2.97
CA ARG A 75 -9.14 17.18 -1.62
C ARG A 75 -8.92 15.82 -0.98
N ILE A 76 -8.94 15.77 0.35
CA ILE A 76 -8.82 14.53 1.10
C ILE A 76 -9.99 14.43 2.08
N TRP A 77 -10.62 13.27 2.08
CA TRP A 77 -11.66 12.92 3.03
C TRP A 77 -11.08 12.20 4.25
N ARG A 78 -11.57 12.57 5.41
CA ARG A 78 -11.46 11.77 6.63
C ARG A 78 -12.70 11.88 7.50
N ARG A 79 -12.90 10.84 8.32
CA ARG A 79 -13.92 10.87 9.37
C ARG A 79 -13.66 12.02 10.35
N PRO A 80 -14.68 12.80 10.74
CA PRO A 80 -14.56 13.82 11.77
C PRO A 80 -14.49 13.21 13.17
N GLY A 81 -14.21 14.04 14.18
CA GLY A 81 -14.46 13.70 15.59
C GLY A 81 -13.35 12.90 16.29
N ARG A 82 -12.31 12.45 15.57
CA ARG A 82 -11.14 11.84 16.23
C ARG A 82 -10.29 12.92 16.90
N SER A 83 -10.37 12.99 18.23
CA SER A 83 -9.54 13.85 19.07
C SER A 83 -8.06 13.49 18.98
N VAL A 84 -7.21 14.48 19.20
CA VAL A 84 -5.77 14.35 19.34
C VAL A 84 -5.46 14.26 20.83
N ASP A 85 -4.76 13.20 21.25
CA ASP A 85 -4.35 13.03 22.65
C ASP A 85 -3.41 14.16 23.08
N ARG A 86 -3.45 14.53 24.36
CA ARG A 86 -2.63 15.62 24.91
C ARG A 86 -1.13 15.45 24.64
N SER A 87 -0.60 14.23 24.81
CA SER A 87 0.81 13.93 24.53
C SER A 87 1.17 14.15 23.05
N ILE A 88 0.24 13.83 22.15
CA ILE A 88 0.44 14.08 20.71
C ILE A 88 0.37 15.58 20.42
N ALA A 89 -0.53 16.32 21.07
CA ALA A 89 -0.61 17.77 20.91
C ALA A 89 0.66 18.48 21.42
N GLU A 90 1.20 18.07 22.57
CA GLU A 90 2.47 18.54 23.12
C GLU A 90 3.62 18.26 22.16
N HIS A 91 3.71 17.02 21.65
CA HIS A 91 4.72 16.65 20.65
C HIS A 91 4.61 17.43 19.35
N LEU A 92 3.39 17.64 18.83
CA LEU A 92 3.16 18.46 17.64
C LEU A 92 3.64 19.90 17.85
N PHE A 93 3.45 20.46 19.04
CA PHE A 93 3.94 21.79 19.37
C PHE A 93 5.48 21.86 19.30
N GLU A 94 6.17 20.83 19.78
CA GLU A 94 7.63 20.69 19.66
C GLU A 94 8.08 20.55 18.20
N VAL A 95 7.39 19.72 17.42
CA VAL A 95 7.65 19.56 15.97
C VAL A 95 7.45 20.88 15.22
N ILE A 96 6.43 21.66 15.57
CA ILE A 96 6.17 22.98 14.96
C ILE A 96 7.31 23.95 15.27
N ASN A 97 7.71 24.06 16.54
CA ASN A 97 8.74 25.03 16.95
C ASN A 97 10.15 24.64 16.47
N SER A 98 10.41 23.37 16.21
CA SER A 98 11.69 22.90 15.67
C SER A 98 11.86 23.14 14.17
N ARG A 99 10.81 23.57 13.44
CA ARG A 99 10.83 23.78 12.00
C ARG A 99 10.36 25.19 11.63
N GLU A 100 11.30 26.06 11.29
CA GLU A 100 11.04 27.49 11.05
C GLU A 100 10.01 27.72 9.92
N ASP A 101 10.07 26.95 8.85
CA ASP A 101 9.15 27.04 7.71
C ASP A 101 7.70 26.70 8.11
N VAL A 102 7.53 25.65 8.93
CA VAL A 102 6.23 25.22 9.46
C VAL A 102 5.68 26.26 10.45
N LEU A 103 6.51 26.73 11.37
CA LEU A 103 6.13 27.77 12.33
C LEU A 103 5.67 29.05 11.60
N ARG A 104 6.47 29.55 10.66
CA ARG A 104 6.16 30.76 9.89
C ARG A 104 4.85 30.59 9.12
N ARG A 105 4.64 29.44 8.47
CA ARG A 105 3.40 29.11 7.75
C ARG A 105 2.17 29.15 8.66
N LEU A 106 2.26 28.58 9.86
CA LEU A 106 1.15 28.53 10.80
C LEU A 106 0.83 29.90 11.41
N ILE A 107 1.85 30.71 11.70
CA ILE A 107 1.66 32.10 12.16
C ILE A 107 0.95 32.93 11.08
N GLN A 108 1.41 32.86 9.83
CA GLN A 108 0.81 33.60 8.71
C GLN A 108 -0.65 33.25 8.46
N ARG A 109 -1.06 32.01 8.76
CA ARG A 109 -2.45 31.55 8.62
C ARG A 109 -3.29 31.73 9.89
N CYS A 110 -2.76 32.42 10.92
CA CYS A 110 -3.40 32.56 12.23
C CYS A 110 -3.76 31.20 12.88
N ALA A 111 -3.01 30.16 12.53
CA ALA A 111 -3.29 28.78 12.91
C ALA A 111 -2.33 28.27 13.98
N TYR A 112 -1.38 29.08 14.45
CA TYR A 112 -0.43 28.69 15.51
C TYR A 112 -1.09 28.65 16.89
N LEU A 113 -1.93 29.63 17.22
CA LEU A 113 -2.57 29.76 18.54
C LEU A 113 -3.36 28.52 18.96
N LYS A 114 -3.98 27.81 18.01
CA LYS A 114 -4.69 26.55 18.30
C LYS A 114 -3.83 25.48 18.97
N TYR A 115 -2.53 25.43 18.65
CA TYR A 115 -1.60 24.46 19.23
C TYR A 115 -1.09 24.90 20.58
N VAL A 116 -1.03 26.21 20.83
CA VAL A 116 -0.72 26.78 22.15
C VAL A 116 -1.89 26.49 23.10
N GLU A 117 -3.12 26.84 22.72
CA GLU A 117 -4.34 26.58 23.50
C GLU A 117 -4.57 25.08 23.73
N GLY A 118 -4.38 24.27 22.68
CA GLY A 118 -4.51 22.81 22.78
C GLY A 118 -3.52 22.18 23.78
N ARG A 119 -2.32 22.76 23.92
CA ARG A 119 -1.35 22.38 24.95
C ARG A 119 -1.75 22.86 26.35
N LEU A 120 -2.38 24.01 26.45
CA LEU A 120 -2.82 24.60 27.73
C LEU A 120 -4.06 23.91 28.33
N GLY A 121 -4.72 23.01 27.58
CA GLY A 121 -5.78 22.13 28.07
C GLY A 121 -7.20 22.66 27.85
N ASP A 122 -7.35 23.89 27.40
CA ASP A 122 -8.66 24.54 27.21
C ASP A 122 -9.33 24.15 25.88
N ARG A 123 -8.57 23.60 24.92
CA ARG A 123 -9.05 23.25 23.59
C ARG A 123 -8.77 21.80 23.21
N THR A 124 -9.81 21.09 22.77
CA THR A 124 -9.64 19.79 22.10
C THR A 124 -9.22 20.01 20.66
N LEU A 125 -8.09 19.44 20.25
CA LEU A 125 -7.67 19.38 18.86
C LEU A 125 -8.29 18.15 18.19
N TYR A 126 -8.86 18.33 17.01
CA TYR A 126 -9.33 17.24 16.17
C TYR A 126 -8.35 16.98 15.04
N ALA A 127 -8.23 15.71 14.67
CA ALA A 127 -7.19 15.36 13.73
C ALA A 127 -7.48 15.84 12.28
N ASP A 128 -8.69 16.30 11.97
CA ASP A 128 -9.04 16.92 10.67
C ASP A 128 -8.56 18.36 10.63
N GLU A 129 -8.59 19.05 11.76
CA GLU A 129 -7.95 20.36 11.91
C GLU A 129 -6.45 20.22 11.64
N ILE A 130 -5.75 19.35 12.37
CA ILE A 130 -4.29 19.23 12.19
C ILE A 130 -3.91 18.79 10.76
N LEU A 131 -4.76 18.00 10.09
CA LEU A 131 -4.54 17.60 8.70
C LEU A 131 -4.69 18.77 7.72
N ARG A 132 -5.65 19.68 7.93
CA ARG A 132 -5.76 20.92 7.15
C ARG A 132 -4.50 21.75 7.26
N ASP A 133 -3.85 21.70 8.42
CA ASP A 133 -2.64 22.43 8.72
C ASP A 133 -1.35 21.72 8.27
N GLY A 134 -1.47 20.53 7.68
CA GLY A 134 -0.35 19.76 7.17
C GLY A 134 0.25 18.79 8.19
N PHE A 135 -0.56 18.17 9.06
CA PHE A 135 -0.10 17.12 9.99
C PHE A 135 -0.96 15.87 9.89
N CYS A 136 -0.33 14.70 9.81
CA CYS A 136 -1.03 13.43 9.84
C CYS A 136 -0.79 12.75 11.19
N LEU A 137 -1.85 12.28 11.86
CA LEU A 137 -1.74 11.56 13.15
C LEU A 137 -0.81 10.35 13.09
N ASN A 138 -0.71 9.70 11.92
CA ASN A 138 0.12 8.50 11.76
C ASN A 138 1.57 8.85 11.38
N MET A 139 1.89 10.15 11.25
CA MET A 139 3.20 10.68 10.82
C MET A 139 3.46 12.06 11.47
N ILE A 140 3.33 12.16 12.79
CA ILE A 140 3.40 13.44 13.52
C ILE A 140 4.76 14.14 13.36
N ASP A 141 5.84 13.38 13.15
CA ASP A 141 7.20 13.89 12.96
C ASP A 141 7.48 14.42 11.55
N THR A 142 6.55 14.21 10.61
CA THR A 142 6.70 14.53 9.19
C THR A 142 5.62 15.52 8.76
N PRO A 143 5.83 16.83 8.95
CA PRO A 143 4.88 17.86 8.53
C PRO A 143 4.69 17.85 7.03
N LEU A 144 3.44 17.70 6.60
CA LEU A 144 3.00 17.73 5.22
C LEU A 144 2.74 19.16 4.74
N CYS A 145 2.43 19.30 3.44
CA CYS A 145 1.82 20.49 2.91
C CYS A 145 0.35 20.57 3.37
N PRO A 146 -0.22 21.78 3.53
CA PRO A 146 -1.62 21.92 3.88
C PRO A 146 -2.54 21.30 2.83
N LEU A 147 -3.56 20.57 3.27
CA LEU A 147 -4.51 19.87 2.40
C LEU A 147 -5.92 20.45 2.52
N LYS A 148 -6.70 20.37 1.44
CA LYS A 148 -8.14 20.65 1.49
C LYS A 148 -8.87 19.44 2.10
N VAL A 149 -9.17 19.49 3.39
CA VAL A 149 -9.84 18.40 4.12
C VAL A 149 -11.36 18.56 4.12
N VAL A 150 -12.05 17.53 3.65
CA VAL A 150 -13.51 17.40 3.66
C VAL A 150 -13.90 16.31 4.64
N THR A 151 -14.95 16.53 5.43
CA THR A 151 -15.42 15.55 6.44
C THR A 151 -16.72 14.87 6.05
N ASN A 152 -17.51 15.47 5.16
CA ASN A 152 -18.68 14.84 4.55
C ASN A 152 -18.24 13.94 3.37
N LEU A 153 -18.56 12.65 3.42
CA LEU A 153 -18.12 11.70 2.40
C LEU A 153 -18.78 11.95 1.04
N GLN A 154 -20.09 12.23 1.02
CA GLN A 154 -20.84 12.54 -0.20
C GLN A 154 -20.25 13.74 -0.93
N GLU A 155 -20.05 14.87 -0.24
CA GLU A 155 -19.40 16.07 -0.79
C GLU A 155 -18.02 15.73 -1.38
N ALA A 156 -17.26 14.89 -0.68
CA ALA A 156 -15.91 14.54 -1.09
C ALA A 156 -15.87 13.70 -2.38
N VAL A 157 -16.87 12.87 -2.67
CA VAL A 157 -16.85 11.93 -3.80
C VAL A 157 -17.80 12.28 -4.94
N TRP A 158 -18.76 13.17 -4.74
CA TRP A 158 -19.87 13.41 -5.67
C TRP A 158 -19.41 13.81 -7.08
N ASP A 159 -18.49 14.75 -7.19
CA ASP A 159 -18.00 15.29 -8.46
C ASP A 159 -16.54 14.93 -8.76
N ALA A 160 -15.98 13.92 -8.08
CA ALA A 160 -14.60 13.52 -8.27
C ALA A 160 -14.40 12.75 -9.58
N ASP A 161 -13.42 13.14 -10.39
CA ASP A 161 -13.00 12.42 -11.60
C ASP A 161 -12.09 11.25 -11.24
N ILE A 162 -11.22 11.45 -10.24
CA ILE A 162 -10.29 10.43 -9.72
C ILE A 162 -10.49 10.28 -8.23
N VAL A 163 -10.68 9.04 -7.78
CA VAL A 163 -10.84 8.65 -6.39
C VAL A 163 -9.65 7.80 -5.98
N ILE A 164 -8.88 8.27 -5.01
CA ILE A 164 -7.75 7.52 -4.44
C ILE A 164 -8.25 6.77 -3.21
N ASN A 165 -8.25 5.43 -3.23
CA ASN A 165 -8.52 4.65 -2.02
C ASN A 165 -7.24 4.56 -1.18
N GLY A 166 -7.15 5.39 -0.13
CA GLY A 166 -6.09 5.39 0.88
C GLY A 166 -6.47 4.68 2.18
N LEU A 167 -7.58 3.92 2.19
CA LEU A 167 -8.05 3.17 3.35
C LEU A 167 -7.23 1.87 3.55
N PRO A 168 -7.21 1.32 4.77
CA PRO A 168 -6.91 -0.09 4.96
C PRO A 168 -7.88 -0.97 4.15
N SER A 169 -7.43 -2.15 3.73
CA SER A 169 -8.26 -3.14 3.01
C SER A 169 -9.53 -3.52 3.80
N THR A 170 -9.41 -3.67 5.12
CA THR A 170 -10.51 -3.99 6.04
C THR A 170 -11.63 -2.95 6.11
N GLU A 171 -11.35 -1.70 5.75
CA GLU A 171 -12.35 -0.63 5.72
C GLU A 171 -12.85 -0.33 4.30
N THR A 172 -12.22 -0.92 3.27
CA THR A 172 -12.47 -0.58 1.86
C THR A 172 -13.91 -0.92 1.48
N ARG A 173 -14.40 -2.12 1.82
CA ARG A 173 -15.73 -2.57 1.45
C ARG A 173 -16.84 -1.66 1.99
N GLU A 174 -16.87 -1.47 3.32
CA GLU A 174 -17.89 -0.67 4.00
C GLU A 174 -17.97 0.76 3.45
N VAL A 175 -16.81 1.42 3.30
CA VAL A 175 -16.78 2.81 2.83
C VAL A 175 -17.19 2.90 1.36
N PHE A 176 -16.76 1.97 0.52
CA PHE A 176 -17.15 1.98 -0.90
C PHE A 176 -18.61 1.57 -1.12
N GLU A 177 -19.20 0.76 -0.23
CA GLU A 177 -20.65 0.49 -0.22
C GLU A 177 -21.45 1.76 0.10
N GLU A 178 -20.99 2.59 1.05
CA GLU A 178 -21.60 3.89 1.31
C GLU A 178 -21.46 4.82 0.09
N ILE A 179 -20.25 4.92 -0.48
CA ILE A 179 -19.98 5.73 -1.68
C ILE A 179 -20.87 5.31 -2.86
N SER A 180 -21.13 4.01 -3.03
CA SER A 180 -21.97 3.49 -4.10
C SER A 180 -23.36 4.13 -4.11
N ARG A 181 -23.92 4.47 -2.94
CA ARG A 181 -25.24 5.09 -2.81
C ARG A 181 -25.27 6.47 -3.44
N TYR A 182 -24.20 7.24 -3.26
CA TYR A 182 -24.04 8.57 -3.85
C TYR A 182 -23.76 8.50 -5.35
N TRP A 183 -23.09 7.45 -5.84
CA TRP A 183 -22.75 7.33 -7.26
C TRP A 183 -23.89 6.86 -8.16
N LYS A 184 -24.99 6.33 -7.61
CA LYS A 184 -26.19 5.97 -8.38
C LYS A 184 -26.79 7.13 -9.18
N GLU A 185 -26.62 8.36 -8.68
CA GLU A 185 -27.16 9.57 -9.29
C GLU A 185 -26.16 10.28 -10.21
N ARG A 186 -24.95 9.73 -10.39
CA ARG A 186 -23.92 10.34 -11.23
C ARG A 186 -24.07 9.94 -12.70
N ILE A 187 -23.75 10.90 -13.57
CA ILE A 187 -23.76 10.71 -15.03
C ILE A 187 -22.53 9.91 -15.52
N GLY A 188 -21.47 9.78 -14.70
CA GLY A 188 -20.25 9.08 -15.08
C GLY A 188 -19.50 8.42 -13.91
N ALA A 189 -18.86 7.30 -14.23
CA ALA A 189 -18.01 6.53 -13.32
C ALA A 189 -16.65 7.22 -13.12
N PRO A 190 -16.16 7.41 -11.88
CA PRO A 190 -14.81 7.89 -11.64
C PRO A 190 -13.76 6.83 -11.98
N ILE A 191 -12.52 7.28 -12.17
CA ILE A 191 -11.35 6.42 -12.13
C ILE A 191 -10.95 6.22 -10.67
N ILE A 192 -10.67 4.99 -10.27
CA ILE A 192 -10.28 4.66 -8.89
C ILE A 192 -8.84 4.17 -8.88
N ILE A 193 -8.01 4.72 -8.00
CA ILE A 193 -6.64 4.23 -7.76
C ILE A 193 -6.57 3.75 -6.31
N SER A 194 -6.45 2.44 -6.13
CA SER A 194 -6.34 1.80 -4.83
C SER A 194 -4.90 1.74 -4.35
N LEU A 195 -4.67 2.29 -3.17
CA LEU A 195 -3.41 2.17 -2.42
C LEU A 195 -3.50 1.10 -1.32
N ALA A 196 -4.68 0.51 -1.14
CA ALA A 196 -4.96 -0.44 -0.08
C ALA A 196 -4.19 -1.74 -0.31
N LYS A 197 -3.58 -2.25 0.75
CA LYS A 197 -2.83 -3.51 0.78
C LYS A 197 -3.56 -4.49 1.70
N GLY A 198 -3.58 -5.77 1.37
CA GLY A 198 -4.32 -6.81 2.10
C GLY A 198 -5.33 -7.50 1.20
N ILE A 199 -5.90 -8.61 1.68
CA ILE A 199 -6.86 -9.45 0.94
C ILE A 199 -7.89 -10.02 1.92
N GLU A 200 -9.05 -10.41 1.40
CA GLU A 200 -10.04 -11.22 2.11
C GLU A 200 -10.09 -12.62 1.49
N ALA A 201 -10.45 -13.63 2.29
CA ALA A 201 -10.81 -14.94 1.78
C ALA A 201 -12.33 -15.08 1.77
N ALA A 202 -12.89 -15.51 0.64
CA ALA A 202 -14.28 -15.88 0.51
C ALA A 202 -14.33 -17.37 0.16
N LEU A 203 -14.92 -18.18 1.05
CA LEU A 203 -14.94 -19.64 0.89
C LEU A 203 -16.18 -20.14 0.14
N ASP A 204 -17.28 -19.38 0.18
CA ASP A 204 -18.54 -19.71 -0.46
C ASP A 204 -18.86 -18.78 -1.65
N PRO A 205 -19.55 -19.28 -2.70
CA PRO A 205 -19.83 -20.70 -2.97
C PRO A 205 -18.58 -21.49 -3.41
N LEU A 206 -17.48 -20.79 -3.72
CA LEU A 206 -16.18 -21.37 -4.07
C LEU A 206 -15.06 -20.59 -3.38
N PRO A 207 -14.01 -21.28 -2.90
CA PRO A 207 -12.83 -20.65 -2.34
C PRO A 207 -12.15 -19.70 -3.30
N ARG A 208 -11.92 -18.47 -2.84
CA ARG A 208 -11.22 -17.43 -3.59
C ARG A 208 -10.66 -16.36 -2.66
N ILE A 209 -9.72 -15.59 -3.18
CA ILE A 209 -9.32 -14.34 -2.55
C ILE A 209 -10.06 -13.18 -3.20
N VAL A 210 -10.36 -12.18 -2.39
CA VAL A 210 -10.92 -10.90 -2.86
C VAL A 210 -9.85 -9.84 -2.64
N THR A 211 -9.38 -9.25 -3.73
CA THR A 211 -8.38 -8.16 -3.68
C THR A 211 -9.05 -6.81 -3.45
N PRO A 212 -8.33 -5.77 -2.97
CA PRO A 212 -8.89 -4.45 -2.76
C PRO A 212 -9.59 -3.85 -3.98
N THR A 213 -9.05 -4.05 -5.19
CA THR A 213 -9.75 -3.61 -6.42
C THR A 213 -11.07 -4.36 -6.64
N GLN A 214 -11.12 -5.66 -6.35
CA GLN A 214 -12.36 -6.44 -6.40
C GLN A 214 -13.36 -6.05 -5.30
N MET A 215 -12.90 -5.71 -4.09
CA MET A 215 -13.76 -5.18 -3.02
C MET A 215 -14.48 -3.92 -3.50
N ILE A 216 -13.74 -2.99 -4.12
CA ILE A 216 -14.28 -1.76 -4.70
C ILE A 216 -15.26 -2.08 -5.83
N GLN A 217 -14.88 -2.97 -6.75
CA GLN A 217 -15.74 -3.39 -7.87
C GLN A 217 -17.07 -3.97 -7.35
N CYS A 218 -17.02 -4.92 -6.41
CA CYS A 218 -18.22 -5.54 -5.84
C CYS A 218 -19.09 -4.51 -5.10
N ALA A 219 -18.49 -3.61 -4.33
CA ALA A 219 -19.20 -2.60 -3.55
C ALA A 219 -19.89 -1.53 -4.43
N THR A 220 -19.25 -1.14 -5.53
CA THR A 220 -19.68 0.02 -6.33
C THR A 220 -20.28 -0.32 -7.68
N GLN A 221 -20.08 -1.56 -8.15
CA GLN A 221 -20.39 -1.98 -9.53
C GLN A 221 -19.65 -1.17 -10.61
N ILE A 222 -18.62 -0.41 -10.22
CA ILE A 222 -17.74 0.28 -11.18
C ILE A 222 -16.96 -0.78 -11.96
N PRO A 223 -16.89 -0.68 -13.29
CA PRO A 223 -16.16 -1.64 -14.10
C PRO A 223 -14.69 -1.74 -13.68
N ILE A 224 -14.16 -2.96 -13.61
CA ILE A 224 -12.79 -3.22 -13.13
C ILE A 224 -11.74 -2.48 -13.95
N GLU A 225 -12.03 -2.19 -15.23
CA GLU A 225 -11.14 -1.42 -16.09
C GLU A 225 -11.00 0.05 -15.69
N ASN A 226 -11.84 0.57 -14.78
CA ASN A 226 -11.71 1.89 -14.17
C ASN A 226 -11.03 1.86 -12.80
N ILE A 227 -10.66 0.68 -12.30
CA ILE A 227 -10.06 0.49 -10.98
C ILE A 227 -8.61 0.04 -11.18
N LEU A 228 -7.69 0.80 -10.62
CA LEU A 228 -6.25 0.54 -10.67
C LEU A 228 -5.73 0.28 -9.27
N TYR A 229 -4.60 -0.41 -9.18
CA TYR A 229 -3.82 -0.55 -7.95
C TYR A 229 -2.51 0.21 -8.09
N LEU A 230 -2.03 0.82 -7.01
CA LEU A 230 -0.69 1.38 -6.94
C LEU A 230 0.06 0.85 -5.72
N GLY A 231 1.18 0.18 -5.97
CA GLY A 231 2.04 -0.43 -4.95
C GLY A 231 3.53 -0.32 -5.28
N GLY A 232 4.41 -0.68 -4.35
CA GLY A 232 5.86 -0.59 -4.52
C GLY A 232 6.59 -0.28 -3.21
N PRO A 233 7.94 -0.23 -3.21
CA PRO A 233 8.76 0.15 -2.07
C PRO A 233 8.56 1.63 -1.73
N ASN A 234 7.48 1.92 -1.00
CA ASN A 234 6.96 3.27 -0.85
C ASN A 234 6.62 3.64 0.61
N ILE A 235 7.63 3.65 1.48
CA ILE A 235 7.45 4.11 2.88
C ILE A 235 7.03 5.58 2.87
N ALA A 236 5.83 5.86 3.41
CA ALA A 236 5.16 7.15 3.30
C ALA A 236 6.01 8.35 3.78
N SER A 237 6.61 8.24 4.98
CA SER A 237 7.44 9.32 5.54
C SER A 237 8.70 9.58 4.73
N GLU A 238 9.33 8.54 4.19
CA GLU A 238 10.57 8.65 3.41
C GLU A 238 10.28 9.32 2.06
N ILE A 239 9.18 8.95 1.40
CA ILE A 239 8.76 9.60 0.16
C ILE A 239 8.49 11.09 0.37
N TYR A 240 7.79 11.44 1.45
CA TYR A 240 7.50 12.84 1.71
C TYR A 240 8.78 13.65 2.02
N ASN A 241 9.76 13.02 2.68
CA ASN A 241 11.10 13.58 2.89
C ASN A 241 11.98 13.58 1.63
N LYS A 242 11.40 13.32 0.44
CA LYS A 242 12.06 13.34 -0.87
C LYS A 242 13.14 12.27 -1.06
N GLU A 243 13.11 11.21 -0.25
CA GLU A 243 13.87 9.99 -0.54
C GLU A 243 13.39 9.34 -1.84
N TYR A 244 14.29 8.62 -2.50
CA TYR A 244 13.96 7.97 -3.77
C TYR A 244 13.04 6.77 -3.56
N ALA A 245 11.89 6.78 -4.23
CA ALA A 245 10.97 5.65 -4.25
C ALA A 245 10.46 5.35 -5.66
N ASN A 246 10.07 4.10 -5.86
CA ASN A 246 9.40 3.65 -7.06
C ASN A 246 8.06 2.99 -6.74
N ALA A 247 7.16 3.01 -7.72
CA ALA A 247 5.87 2.35 -7.63
C ALA A 247 5.45 1.77 -8.99
N ARG A 248 4.55 0.81 -8.94
CA ARG A 248 3.86 0.21 -10.07
C ARG A 248 2.39 0.58 -9.99
N ILE A 249 1.85 1.12 -11.09
CA ILE A 249 0.41 1.28 -11.27
C ILE A 249 -0.09 0.17 -12.19
N CYS A 250 -1.05 -0.60 -11.69
CA CYS A 250 -1.56 -1.81 -12.33
C CYS A 250 -3.05 -1.66 -12.63
N GLY A 251 -3.51 -2.19 -13.76
CA GLY A 251 -4.91 -2.08 -14.18
C GLY A 251 -5.06 -2.07 -15.71
N ALA A 252 -6.14 -1.48 -16.21
CA ALA A 252 -6.39 -1.43 -17.66
C ALA A 252 -5.47 -0.45 -18.40
N GLU A 253 -5.12 -0.81 -19.64
CA GLU A 253 -4.22 -0.02 -20.48
C GLU A 253 -4.70 1.41 -20.72
N LYS A 254 -6.02 1.57 -20.92
CA LYS A 254 -6.66 2.87 -21.17
C LYS A 254 -6.31 3.94 -20.13
N TRP A 255 -5.98 3.54 -18.89
CA TRP A 255 -5.63 4.46 -17.81
C TRP A 255 -4.18 4.33 -17.36
N ARG A 256 -3.66 3.11 -17.19
CA ARG A 256 -2.40 2.85 -16.46
C ARG A 256 -1.19 3.63 -17.00
N LYS A 257 -1.05 3.75 -18.33
CA LYS A 257 0.09 4.43 -18.97
C LYS A 257 0.03 5.95 -18.76
N HIS A 258 -1.16 6.55 -18.94
CA HIS A 258 -1.38 7.97 -18.74
C HIS A 258 -1.24 8.36 -17.27
N LEU A 259 -1.80 7.56 -16.37
CA LEU A 259 -1.68 7.75 -14.93
C LEU A 259 -0.24 7.54 -14.43
N ALA A 260 0.50 6.56 -14.95
CA ALA A 260 1.92 6.40 -14.62
C ALA A 260 2.70 7.68 -14.95
N ARG A 261 2.49 8.26 -16.14
CA ARG A 261 3.13 9.52 -16.54
C ARG A 261 2.70 10.71 -15.68
N PHE A 262 1.41 10.80 -15.35
CA PHE A 262 0.86 11.82 -14.46
C PHE A 262 1.41 11.71 -13.02
N LEU A 263 1.64 10.50 -12.51
CA LEU A 263 2.10 10.33 -11.13
C LEU A 263 3.62 10.45 -10.96
N ARG A 264 4.41 10.40 -12.06
CA ARG A 264 5.87 10.51 -12.01
C ARG A 264 6.34 11.89 -11.52
N GLN A 265 7.13 11.86 -10.45
CA GLN A 265 7.86 13.00 -9.90
C GLN A 265 9.35 12.64 -9.73
N PRO A 266 10.28 13.61 -9.60
CA PRO A 266 11.71 13.32 -9.53
C PRO A 266 12.13 12.31 -8.45
N HIS A 267 11.46 12.31 -7.29
CA HIS A 267 11.72 11.43 -6.15
C HIS A 267 10.71 10.27 -6.03
N PHE A 268 9.69 10.23 -6.89
CA PHE A 268 8.64 9.21 -6.89
C PHE A 268 8.33 8.76 -8.32
N ILE A 269 9.02 7.69 -8.76
CA ILE A 269 8.94 7.21 -10.14
C ILE A 269 7.91 6.09 -10.24
N VAL A 270 6.86 6.31 -11.03
CA VAL A 270 5.78 5.35 -11.26
C VAL A 270 5.92 4.69 -12.63
N TRP A 271 5.91 3.36 -12.68
CA TRP A 271 5.88 2.57 -13.91
C TRP A 271 4.54 1.86 -14.04
N ASP A 272 4.05 1.63 -15.26
CA ASP A 272 2.86 0.80 -15.44
C ASP A 272 3.21 -0.69 -15.41
N ASN A 273 2.18 -1.50 -15.14
CA ASN A 273 2.20 -2.95 -15.27
C ASN A 273 0.78 -3.44 -15.58
N SER A 274 0.63 -4.51 -16.36
CA SER A 274 -0.66 -5.12 -16.65
C SER A 274 -1.11 -6.12 -15.58
N ASP A 275 -0.17 -6.68 -14.81
CA ASP A 275 -0.43 -7.73 -13.82
C ASP A 275 -0.93 -7.13 -12.48
N LEU A 276 -2.22 -6.82 -12.45
CA LEU A 276 -2.91 -6.31 -11.28
C LEU A 276 -2.89 -7.30 -10.10
N VAL A 277 -3.16 -8.57 -10.38
CA VAL A 277 -3.36 -9.60 -9.37
C VAL A 277 -2.08 -9.83 -8.58
N THR A 278 -0.96 -10.09 -9.27
CA THR A 278 0.31 -10.39 -8.59
C THR A 278 0.71 -9.24 -7.68
N HIS A 279 0.53 -7.99 -8.10
CA HIS A 279 0.89 -6.82 -7.30
C HIS A 279 0.03 -6.65 -6.03
N GLU A 280 -1.28 -6.92 -6.11
CA GLU A 280 -2.16 -6.87 -4.93
C GLU A 280 -1.85 -8.02 -3.96
N VAL A 281 -1.68 -9.23 -4.49
CA VAL A 281 -1.34 -10.43 -3.71
C VAL A 281 0.01 -10.27 -3.01
N MET A 282 1.04 -9.82 -3.74
CA MET A 282 2.37 -9.57 -3.18
C MET A 282 2.37 -8.44 -2.16
N GLY A 283 1.59 -7.39 -2.40
CA GLY A 283 1.38 -6.29 -1.44
C GLY A 283 0.79 -6.77 -0.11
N SER A 284 0.01 -7.85 -0.13
CA SER A 284 -0.54 -8.52 1.07
C SER A 284 0.47 -9.50 1.69
N LEU A 285 1.04 -10.41 0.90
CA LEU A 285 1.98 -11.44 1.37
C LEU A 285 3.21 -10.84 2.05
N LYS A 286 3.75 -9.73 1.54
CA LYS A 286 4.92 -9.09 2.19
C LYS A 286 4.63 -8.67 3.63
N ASN A 287 3.39 -8.29 3.93
CA ASN A 287 2.97 -7.92 5.29
C ASN A 287 2.86 -9.15 6.19
N VAL A 288 2.42 -10.29 5.66
CA VAL A 288 2.43 -11.58 6.36
C VAL A 288 3.86 -11.93 6.77
N TYR A 289 4.77 -12.02 5.79
CA TYR A 289 6.12 -12.49 6.04
C TYR A 289 6.98 -11.46 6.79
N ALA A 290 6.62 -10.17 6.76
CA ALA A 290 7.25 -9.17 7.62
C ALA A 290 7.04 -9.46 9.12
N ILE A 291 5.89 -10.01 9.53
CA ILE A 291 5.67 -10.39 10.94
C ILE A 291 6.69 -11.47 11.35
N GLY A 292 6.80 -12.54 10.58
CA GLY A 292 7.78 -13.59 10.87
C GLY A 292 9.23 -13.07 10.79
N ALA A 293 9.55 -12.16 9.87
CA ALA A 293 10.87 -11.53 9.80
C ALA A 293 11.22 -10.79 11.10
N GLY A 294 10.25 -10.06 11.67
CA GLY A 294 10.41 -9.39 12.97
C GLY A 294 10.62 -10.36 14.13
N MET A 295 9.90 -11.49 14.13
CA MET A 295 10.10 -12.55 15.13
C MET A 295 11.50 -13.16 15.03
N ILE A 296 11.95 -13.52 13.82
CA ILE A 296 13.29 -14.05 13.55
C ILE A 296 14.37 -13.05 13.99
N ALA A 297 14.21 -11.79 13.61
CA ALA A 297 15.15 -10.74 13.95
C ALA A 297 15.36 -10.65 15.47
N SER A 298 14.28 -10.68 16.27
CA SER A 298 14.41 -10.62 17.73
C SER A 298 14.91 -11.93 18.35
N LEU A 299 14.38 -13.08 17.93
CA LEU A 299 14.74 -14.39 18.51
C LEU A 299 16.18 -14.82 18.19
N THR A 300 16.75 -14.33 17.09
CA THR A 300 18.12 -14.65 16.67
C THR A 300 19.11 -13.52 16.92
N ASN A 301 18.71 -12.50 17.69
CA ASN A 301 19.52 -11.32 18.00
C ASN A 301 20.12 -10.67 16.72
N GLU A 302 19.25 -10.36 15.77
CA GLU A 302 19.54 -9.70 14.49
C GLU A 302 20.50 -10.46 13.55
N SER A 303 20.69 -11.78 13.75
CA SER A 303 21.50 -12.65 12.88
C SER A 303 21.18 -12.46 11.39
N ALA A 304 22.16 -11.97 10.64
CA ALA A 304 22.04 -11.77 9.20
C ALA A 304 21.77 -13.08 8.46
N THR A 305 22.45 -14.16 8.86
CA THR A 305 22.30 -15.50 8.27
C THR A 305 20.90 -16.06 8.50
N SER A 306 20.36 -15.93 9.72
CA SER A 306 19.00 -16.43 10.01
C SER A 306 17.94 -15.64 9.25
N LYS A 307 18.10 -14.31 9.15
CA LYS A 307 17.22 -13.46 8.34
C LYS A 307 17.32 -13.79 6.85
N SER A 308 18.50 -14.08 6.31
CA SER A 308 18.65 -14.44 4.89
C SER A 308 18.05 -15.80 4.56
N VAL A 309 18.19 -16.80 5.45
CA VAL A 309 17.51 -18.10 5.30
C VAL A 309 15.99 -17.91 5.33
N TYR A 310 15.47 -17.19 6.32
CA TYR A 310 14.04 -16.86 6.37
C TYR A 310 13.55 -16.16 5.09
N PHE A 311 14.34 -15.21 4.57
CA PHE A 311 14.02 -14.49 3.33
C PHE A 311 13.92 -15.43 2.11
N ALA A 312 14.83 -16.41 1.98
CA ALA A 312 14.77 -17.39 0.89
C ALA A 312 13.50 -18.26 0.97
N HIS A 313 13.17 -18.76 2.16
CA HIS A 313 11.96 -19.57 2.34
C HIS A 313 10.69 -18.73 2.12
N CYS A 314 10.58 -17.54 2.70
CA CYS A 314 9.36 -16.74 2.57
C CYS A 314 9.14 -16.30 1.11
N THR A 315 10.18 -15.90 0.38
CA THR A 315 10.05 -15.53 -1.03
C THR A 315 9.64 -16.71 -1.91
N SER A 316 10.10 -17.93 -1.61
CA SER A 316 9.64 -19.13 -2.31
C SER A 316 8.16 -19.45 -2.03
N GLU A 317 7.66 -19.26 -0.80
CA GLU A 317 6.23 -19.39 -0.50
C GLU A 317 5.41 -18.30 -1.20
N MET A 318 5.93 -17.07 -1.28
CA MET A 318 5.29 -15.98 -2.03
C MET A 318 5.14 -16.34 -3.52
N ILE A 319 6.21 -16.83 -4.15
CA ILE A 319 6.20 -17.27 -5.55
C ILE A 319 5.21 -18.42 -5.76
N PHE A 320 5.20 -19.40 -4.85
CA PHE A 320 4.26 -20.51 -4.92
C PHE A 320 2.80 -20.07 -4.85
N ILE A 321 2.47 -19.19 -3.89
CA ILE A 321 1.12 -18.68 -3.71
C ILE A 321 0.69 -17.84 -4.92
N THR A 322 1.58 -17.02 -5.50
CA THR A 322 1.21 -16.23 -6.69
C THR A 322 0.95 -17.08 -7.92
N HIS A 323 1.72 -18.15 -8.16
CA HIS A 323 1.47 -19.07 -9.29
C HIS A 323 0.20 -19.92 -9.11
N LEU A 324 -0.25 -20.14 -7.88
CA LEU A 324 -1.55 -20.75 -7.62
C LEU A 324 -2.69 -19.83 -8.07
N LEU A 325 -2.50 -18.51 -7.91
CA LEU A 325 -3.53 -17.49 -8.09
C LEU A 325 -3.54 -16.86 -9.48
N ALA A 326 -2.39 -16.72 -10.14
CA ALA A 326 -2.22 -16.08 -11.43
C ALA A 326 -1.57 -17.03 -12.44
N GLU A 327 -1.99 -16.92 -13.71
CA GLU A 327 -1.53 -17.81 -14.79
C GLU A 327 -0.06 -17.55 -15.14
N GLU A 328 0.25 -16.29 -15.41
CA GLU A 328 1.60 -15.82 -15.77
C GLU A 328 1.98 -14.66 -14.82
N PRO A 329 2.23 -14.93 -13.53
CA PRO A 329 2.55 -13.89 -12.58
C PRO A 329 3.87 -13.21 -12.94
N GLU A 330 3.97 -11.90 -12.72
CA GLU A 330 5.25 -11.22 -12.79
C GLU A 330 6.24 -11.88 -11.82
N LYS A 331 7.46 -12.12 -12.31
CA LYS A 331 8.54 -12.68 -11.52
C LYS A 331 8.81 -11.81 -10.29
N LEU A 332 8.99 -12.43 -9.14
CA LEU A 332 9.46 -11.77 -7.92
C LEU A 332 10.92 -11.32 -8.09
N ALA A 333 11.10 -10.22 -8.80
CA ALA A 333 12.39 -9.63 -9.15
C ALA A 333 12.26 -8.10 -9.18
N GLY A 334 13.41 -7.41 -9.19
CA GLY A 334 13.46 -5.95 -9.31
C GLY A 334 12.55 -5.24 -8.29
N PRO A 335 11.59 -4.39 -8.72
CA PRO A 335 10.73 -3.63 -7.80
C PRO A 335 9.88 -4.46 -6.84
N LEU A 336 9.32 -5.61 -7.27
CA LEU A 336 8.51 -6.47 -6.38
C LEU A 336 9.36 -7.08 -5.27
N LEU A 337 10.59 -7.49 -5.61
CA LEU A 337 11.55 -8.02 -4.64
C LEU A 337 12.03 -6.91 -3.69
N ALA A 338 12.29 -5.71 -4.21
CA ALA A 338 12.68 -4.56 -3.41
C ALA A 338 11.58 -4.14 -2.42
N ASP A 339 10.30 -4.14 -2.83
CA ASP A 339 9.17 -3.84 -1.95
C ASP A 339 9.05 -4.89 -0.82
N THR A 340 9.24 -6.15 -1.17
CA THR A 340 9.28 -7.26 -0.20
C THR A 340 10.42 -7.04 0.79
N TYR A 341 11.64 -6.85 0.30
CA TYR A 341 12.84 -6.65 1.11
C TYR A 341 12.70 -5.50 2.11
N VAL A 342 12.34 -4.30 1.64
CA VAL A 342 12.22 -3.13 2.53
C VAL A 342 11.15 -3.32 3.60
N THR A 343 10.04 -4.01 3.26
CA THR A 343 8.94 -4.27 4.20
C THR A 343 9.33 -5.29 5.28
N LEU A 344 10.17 -6.27 4.94
CA LEU A 344 10.68 -7.26 5.88
C LEU A 344 11.72 -6.65 6.84
N LEU A 345 12.47 -5.63 6.40
CA LEU A 345 13.42 -4.91 7.24
C LEU A 345 12.74 -3.96 8.23
N LYS A 346 11.72 -3.23 7.78
CA LYS A 346 11.11 -2.14 8.53
C LYS A 346 9.63 -2.02 8.20
N GLY A 347 8.83 -1.75 9.22
CA GLY A 347 7.41 -1.48 9.05
C GLY A 347 6.60 -1.86 10.28
N ARG A 348 5.30 -1.61 10.21
CA ARG A 348 4.38 -1.93 11.32
C ARG A 348 4.29 -3.44 11.57
N ASN A 349 4.28 -4.26 10.52
CA ASN A 349 4.21 -5.72 10.62
C ASN A 349 5.50 -6.33 11.19
N ALA A 350 6.68 -5.90 10.69
CA ALA A 350 7.97 -6.33 11.25
C ALA A 350 8.14 -5.91 12.71
N TRP A 351 7.80 -4.65 13.04
CA TRP A 351 7.77 -4.19 14.43
C TRP A 351 6.86 -5.06 15.30
N TYR A 352 5.65 -5.39 14.84
CA TYR A 352 4.73 -6.23 15.59
C TYR A 352 5.33 -7.61 15.89
N GLY A 353 5.94 -8.26 14.89
CA GLY A 353 6.66 -9.51 15.09
C GLY A 353 7.80 -9.42 16.11
N GLN A 354 8.55 -8.32 16.11
CA GLN A 354 9.60 -8.06 17.10
C GLN A 354 9.03 -7.95 18.52
N MET A 355 7.94 -7.18 18.70
CA MET A 355 7.32 -6.99 20.02
C MET A 355 6.73 -8.30 20.56
N LEU A 356 6.13 -9.13 19.69
CA LEU A 356 5.67 -10.47 20.06
C LEU A 356 6.84 -11.34 20.55
N ALA A 357 7.95 -11.35 19.83
CA ALA A 357 9.12 -12.15 20.19
C ALA A 357 9.80 -11.69 21.49
N LYS A 358 9.70 -10.40 21.83
CA LYS A 358 10.19 -9.85 23.10
C LYS A 358 9.21 -10.05 24.28
N GLY A 359 7.99 -10.51 24.02
CA GLY A 359 6.93 -10.62 25.03
C GLY A 359 6.33 -9.27 25.44
N GLU A 360 6.60 -8.20 24.70
CA GLU A 360 6.04 -6.86 24.95
C GLU A 360 4.59 -6.73 24.44
N LEU A 361 4.22 -7.55 23.45
CA LEU A 361 2.85 -7.71 23.00
C LEU A 361 2.43 -9.19 23.09
N SER A 362 1.14 -9.41 23.31
CA SER A 362 0.50 -10.72 23.11
C SER A 362 -0.40 -10.66 21.88
N PRO A 363 -0.50 -11.75 21.09
CA PRO A 363 -1.50 -11.86 20.04
C PRO A 363 -2.96 -11.67 20.55
N ASP A 364 -3.22 -11.79 21.85
CA ASP A 364 -4.54 -11.56 22.47
C ASP A 364 -4.94 -10.09 22.52
N MET A 365 -3.99 -9.17 22.35
CA MET A 365 -4.27 -7.72 22.31
C MET A 365 -4.97 -7.29 21.01
N GLY A 366 -5.19 -8.21 20.08
CA GLY A 366 -5.79 -7.96 18.77
C GLY A 366 -4.80 -7.40 17.76
N ASP A 367 -5.31 -7.12 16.56
CA ASP A 367 -4.53 -6.64 15.41
C ASP A 367 -4.58 -5.11 15.23
N SER A 368 -5.30 -4.39 16.10
CA SER A 368 -5.36 -2.93 16.12
C SER A 368 -4.64 -2.37 17.33
N ILE A 369 -3.39 -1.92 17.14
CA ILE A 369 -2.54 -1.47 18.24
C ILE A 369 -2.67 0.04 18.42
N LYS A 370 -2.99 0.48 19.66
CA LYS A 370 -3.09 1.90 20.01
C LYS A 370 -1.78 2.63 19.64
N GLY A 371 -1.90 3.73 18.90
CA GLY A 371 -0.74 4.53 18.44
C GLY A 371 0.00 3.97 17.20
N LYS A 372 -0.23 2.70 16.80
CA LYS A 372 0.38 2.10 15.58
C LYS A 372 -0.64 1.87 14.46
N GLY A 373 -1.90 1.65 14.83
CA GLY A 373 -3.00 1.28 13.92
C GLY A 373 -3.04 -0.22 13.64
N MET A 374 -3.78 -0.60 12.60
CA MET A 374 -4.01 -1.99 12.23
C MET A 374 -2.76 -2.68 11.63
N ILE A 375 -2.50 -3.89 12.10
CA ILE A 375 -1.46 -4.82 11.64
C ILE A 375 -2.06 -5.75 10.59
N GLN A 376 -2.15 -5.24 9.35
CA GLN A 376 -2.82 -5.93 8.24
C GLN A 376 -2.26 -7.32 7.91
N GLY A 377 -1.01 -7.60 8.30
CA GLY A 377 -0.40 -8.93 8.13
C GLY A 377 -1.13 -10.02 8.91
N VAL A 378 -1.76 -9.72 10.06
CA VAL A 378 -2.52 -10.71 10.84
C VAL A 378 -3.75 -11.18 10.07
N SER A 379 -4.56 -10.25 9.56
CA SER A 379 -5.74 -10.59 8.75
C SER A 379 -5.35 -11.33 7.47
N ALA A 380 -4.24 -10.93 6.83
CA ALA A 380 -3.72 -11.60 5.63
C ALA A 380 -3.23 -13.04 5.90
N VAL A 381 -2.60 -13.30 7.06
CA VAL A 381 -2.24 -14.68 7.48
C VAL A 381 -3.48 -15.56 7.51
N GLY A 382 -4.54 -15.08 8.17
CA GLY A 382 -5.82 -15.80 8.21
C GLY A 382 -6.36 -16.07 6.81
N ALA A 383 -6.47 -15.04 5.98
CA ALA A 383 -7.06 -15.18 4.65
C ALA A 383 -6.28 -16.14 3.73
N PHE A 384 -4.94 -16.04 3.66
CA PHE A 384 -4.17 -16.98 2.83
C PHE A 384 -4.20 -18.40 3.39
N TYR A 385 -4.12 -18.59 4.71
CA TYR A 385 -4.21 -19.92 5.30
C TYR A 385 -5.57 -20.59 5.03
N GLU A 386 -6.67 -19.86 5.26
CA GLU A 386 -8.04 -20.35 5.04
C GLU A 386 -8.30 -20.73 3.59
N LEU A 387 -7.70 -20.02 2.64
CA LEU A 387 -7.73 -20.41 1.23
C LEU A 387 -6.90 -21.67 0.97
N LEU A 388 -5.63 -21.68 1.37
CA LEU A 388 -4.66 -22.71 0.99
C LEU A 388 -4.90 -24.05 1.70
N ARG A 389 -5.68 -24.08 2.79
CA ARG A 389 -6.09 -25.33 3.46
C ARG A 389 -7.23 -26.07 2.76
N GLN A 390 -7.88 -25.44 1.77
CA GLN A 390 -9.06 -26.03 1.12
C GLN A 390 -8.65 -27.27 0.31
N GLN A 391 -9.31 -28.40 0.59
CA GLN A 391 -9.05 -29.67 -0.08
C GLN A 391 -9.37 -29.65 -1.57
N SER A 392 -10.25 -28.74 -2.02
CA SER A 392 -10.54 -28.51 -3.43
C SER A 392 -9.34 -27.96 -4.21
N LEU A 393 -8.32 -27.45 -3.52
CA LEU A 393 -7.09 -26.92 -4.11
C LEU A 393 -5.93 -27.91 -4.06
N SER A 394 -6.18 -29.15 -3.64
CA SER A 394 -5.13 -30.15 -3.43
C SER A 394 -4.21 -30.29 -4.65
N ILE A 395 -2.92 -30.39 -4.34
CA ILE A 395 -1.82 -30.56 -5.29
C ILE A 395 -1.05 -31.82 -4.94
N LEU A 396 -0.22 -32.34 -5.85
CA LEU A 396 0.63 -33.48 -5.57
C LEU A 396 1.88 -33.03 -4.81
N HIS A 397 2.16 -33.66 -3.66
CA HIS A 397 3.39 -33.43 -2.93
C HIS A 397 4.60 -33.80 -3.81
N PRO A 398 5.69 -33.02 -3.81
CA PRO A 398 6.84 -33.27 -4.67
C PRO A 398 7.48 -34.65 -4.46
N ASP A 399 7.63 -35.06 -3.20
CA ASP A 399 8.38 -36.28 -2.84
C ASP A 399 7.58 -37.57 -3.04
N ASP A 400 6.39 -37.66 -2.43
CA ASP A 400 5.63 -38.92 -2.38
C ASP A 400 4.42 -38.95 -3.33
N LYS A 401 4.23 -37.87 -4.11
CA LYS A 401 3.14 -37.70 -5.08
C LYS A 401 1.74 -37.87 -4.49
N LYS A 402 1.55 -37.72 -3.17
CA LYS A 402 0.22 -37.75 -2.56
C LYS A 402 -0.50 -36.41 -2.67
N PRO A 403 -1.84 -36.39 -2.82
CA PRO A 403 -2.60 -35.15 -2.75
C PRO A 403 -2.49 -34.51 -1.35
N VAL A 404 -2.08 -33.25 -1.32
CA VAL A 404 -1.97 -32.42 -0.12
C VAL A 404 -2.57 -31.04 -0.36
N ALA A 405 -3.09 -30.41 0.69
CA ALA A 405 -3.52 -29.02 0.60
C ALA A 405 -2.30 -28.11 0.34
N PRO A 406 -2.41 -27.07 -0.51
CA PRO A 406 -1.29 -26.16 -0.80
C PRO A 406 -0.59 -25.58 0.43
N VAL A 407 -1.32 -25.38 1.54
CA VAL A 407 -0.76 -24.86 2.79
C VAL A 407 0.32 -25.76 3.40
N GLU A 408 0.34 -27.05 3.07
CA GLU A 408 1.38 -27.98 3.52
C GLU A 408 2.75 -27.66 2.87
N LEU A 409 2.76 -27.00 1.71
CA LEU A 409 3.99 -26.49 1.09
C LEU A 409 4.36 -25.08 1.57
N CYS A 410 3.60 -24.50 2.51
CA CYS A 410 3.83 -23.18 3.10
C CYS A 410 4.03 -23.24 4.62
N PRO A 411 5.10 -23.90 5.11
CA PRO A 411 5.35 -24.08 6.54
C PRO A 411 5.46 -22.78 7.33
N ILE A 412 6.00 -21.70 6.75
CA ILE A 412 6.09 -20.39 7.43
C ILE A 412 4.69 -19.81 7.61
N LEU A 413 3.89 -19.72 6.55
CA LEU A 413 2.51 -19.25 6.63
C LEU A 413 1.69 -20.08 7.63
N LYS A 414 1.79 -21.41 7.58
CA LYS A 414 1.12 -22.34 8.51
C LYS A 414 1.52 -22.09 9.96
N THR A 415 2.81 -21.85 10.21
CA THR A 415 3.32 -21.55 11.56
C THR A 415 2.86 -20.18 12.04
N LEU A 416 2.88 -19.16 11.18
CA LEU A 416 2.34 -17.84 11.49
C LEU A 416 0.85 -17.92 11.82
N TYR A 417 0.07 -18.73 11.13
CA TYR A 417 -1.35 -18.96 11.46
C TYR A 417 -1.52 -19.59 12.85
N LYS A 418 -0.71 -20.60 13.19
CA LYS A 418 -0.76 -21.22 14.53
C LYS A 418 -0.40 -20.25 15.66
N ILE A 419 0.56 -19.35 15.42
CA ILE A 419 0.95 -18.31 16.39
C ILE A 419 -0.12 -17.22 16.48
N LEU A 420 -0.54 -16.68 15.33
CA LEU A 420 -1.28 -15.43 15.20
C LEU A 420 -2.80 -15.58 15.09
N ILE A 421 -3.32 -16.76 14.82
CA ILE A 421 -4.77 -17.00 14.73
C ILE A 421 -5.23 -18.03 15.78
N THR A 422 -4.73 -19.27 15.74
CA THR A 422 -5.24 -20.34 16.62
C THR A 422 -4.64 -20.34 18.03
N ARG A 423 -3.50 -19.66 18.24
CA ARG A 423 -2.77 -19.62 19.51
C ARG A 423 -2.22 -20.98 19.95
N GLU A 424 -2.13 -21.94 19.03
CA GLU A 424 -1.67 -23.31 19.32
C GLU A 424 -0.15 -23.44 19.36
N ALA A 425 0.58 -22.40 18.94
CA ALA A 425 2.04 -22.41 18.91
C ALA A 425 2.63 -21.13 19.54
N PRO A 426 3.72 -21.26 20.32
CA PRO A 426 4.45 -20.10 20.83
C PRO A 426 5.23 -19.41 19.71
N VAL A 427 5.63 -18.15 19.92
CA VAL A 427 6.38 -17.36 18.93
C VAL A 427 7.66 -18.08 18.47
N GLN A 428 8.32 -18.83 19.35
CA GLN A 428 9.53 -19.61 19.07
C GLN A 428 9.32 -20.72 18.02
N ALA A 429 8.07 -21.13 17.76
CA ALA A 429 7.76 -22.13 16.74
C ALA A 429 8.20 -21.68 15.33
N ILE A 430 8.33 -20.38 15.07
CA ILE A 430 8.85 -19.87 13.79
C ILE A 430 10.29 -20.32 13.53
N LEU A 431 11.11 -20.48 14.58
CA LEU A 431 12.47 -21.02 14.45
C LEU A 431 12.46 -22.53 14.24
N GLN A 432 11.52 -23.23 14.85
CA GLN A 432 11.38 -24.67 14.67
C GLN A 432 10.97 -24.98 13.22
N ALA A 433 10.06 -24.20 12.65
CA ALA A 433 9.67 -24.33 11.25
C ALA A 433 10.86 -24.17 10.29
N LEU A 434 11.80 -23.24 10.56
CA LEU A 434 13.02 -23.08 9.75
C LEU A 434 14.09 -24.14 10.00
N ARG A 435 14.03 -24.84 11.13
CA ARG A 435 15.01 -25.87 11.54
C ARG A 435 14.52 -27.29 11.28
N ASP A 436 13.34 -27.42 10.67
CA ASP A 436 12.80 -28.72 10.27
C ASP A 436 13.71 -29.32 9.20
N GLU A 437 14.36 -30.42 9.51
CA GLU A 437 15.29 -31.13 8.60
C GLU A 437 14.55 -31.72 7.39
N THR A 438 13.22 -31.81 7.45
CA THR A 438 12.37 -32.27 6.34
C THR A 438 11.83 -31.12 5.49
N MET A 439 12.24 -29.87 5.77
CA MET A 439 11.79 -28.70 5.02
C MET A 439 12.33 -28.70 3.59
N ASN A 440 11.43 -28.59 2.61
CA ASN A 440 11.79 -28.56 1.19
C ASN A 440 12.72 -27.38 0.86
N ASP A 441 13.66 -27.62 -0.06
CA ASP A 441 14.50 -26.58 -0.64
C ASP A 441 13.61 -25.47 -1.26
N PRO A 442 13.80 -24.20 -0.90
CA PRO A 442 13.12 -23.07 -1.55
C PRO A 442 13.15 -23.13 -3.09
N ARG A 443 14.24 -23.64 -3.66
CA ARG A 443 14.39 -23.82 -5.12
C ARG A 443 13.37 -24.80 -5.68
N GLU A 444 13.18 -25.96 -5.04
CA GLU A 444 12.22 -26.97 -5.50
C GLU A 444 10.79 -26.42 -5.46
N ARG A 445 10.44 -25.67 -4.41
CA ARG A 445 9.14 -24.98 -4.33
C ARG A 445 8.92 -24.00 -5.50
N ILE A 446 9.96 -23.28 -5.91
CA ILE A 446 9.91 -22.36 -7.05
C ILE A 446 9.76 -23.13 -8.37
N GLU A 447 10.49 -24.23 -8.55
CA GLU A 447 10.39 -25.09 -9.74
C GLU A 447 8.98 -25.70 -9.87
N ILE A 448 8.40 -26.17 -8.77
CA ILE A 448 7.00 -26.65 -8.69
C ILE A 448 6.03 -25.55 -9.12
N ALA A 449 6.17 -24.34 -8.56
CA ALA A 449 5.31 -23.20 -8.89
C ALA A 449 5.34 -22.85 -10.38
N GLN A 450 6.53 -22.88 -10.99
CA GLN A 450 6.75 -22.51 -12.40
C GLN A 450 6.34 -23.58 -13.42
N SER A 451 6.02 -24.80 -12.97
CA SER A 451 5.54 -25.86 -13.87
C SER A 451 4.12 -25.62 -14.43
N HIS A 452 3.43 -24.56 -13.98
CA HIS A 452 2.04 -24.20 -14.32
C HIS A 452 0.99 -25.29 -14.03
N ALA A 453 1.37 -26.42 -13.45
CA ALA A 453 0.49 -27.55 -13.16
C ALA A 453 -0.62 -27.23 -12.13
N PHE A 454 -0.57 -26.05 -11.49
CA PHE A 454 -1.39 -25.72 -10.33
C PHE A 454 -2.18 -24.41 -10.46
N TYR A 455 -2.11 -23.68 -11.58
CA TYR A 455 -2.89 -22.45 -11.74
C TYR A 455 -4.40 -22.74 -11.64
N ARG A 456 -5.12 -21.97 -10.80
CA ARG A 456 -6.57 -22.10 -10.59
C ARG A 456 -7.27 -20.75 -10.80
N PRO A 457 -7.76 -20.43 -12.01
CA PRO A 457 -8.40 -19.14 -12.32
C PRO A 457 -9.62 -18.83 -11.43
N SER A 458 -10.35 -19.88 -11.01
CA SER A 458 -11.52 -19.76 -10.13
C SER A 458 -11.21 -19.10 -8.78
N LEU A 459 -9.94 -19.11 -8.34
CA LEU A 459 -9.50 -18.49 -7.08
C LEU A 459 -9.54 -16.95 -7.09
N LEU A 460 -9.81 -16.33 -8.25
CA LEU A 460 -9.91 -14.88 -8.42
C LEU A 460 -11.28 -14.41 -8.92
N SER A 461 -12.33 -15.24 -8.83
CA SER A 461 -13.64 -14.95 -9.45
C SER A 461 -13.61 -14.82 -10.97
N LYS A 462 -12.58 -15.36 -11.65
CA LYS A 462 -12.58 -15.51 -13.11
C LYS A 462 -13.23 -16.87 -13.44
N PRO A 463 -14.21 -16.92 -14.36
CA PRO A 463 -14.87 -18.17 -14.76
C PRO A 463 -13.89 -19.19 -15.37
#